data_AF-A0A1Q3CG38-F1
#
_entry.id   AF-A0A1Q3CG38-F1
#
_cell.length_a   1.000
_cell.length_b   1.000
_cell.length_c   1.000
_cell.angle_alpha   90.00
_cell.angle_beta   90.00
_cell.angle_gamma   90.00
#
_symmetry.space_group_name_H-M   'P 1'
#
loop_
_entity.id
_entity.type
_entity.pdbx_description
1 polymer ?
#
loop_
_entity_poly.entity_id
_entity_poly.type
_entity_poly.pdbx_seq_one_letter_code
_entity_poly.pdbx_strand_id
1 'polypeptide(L)'
;KTQLFYKYILVDTDSIKISPKSDPNNPELSTHTSVFIQKNLTIAEWGQPPHHYKQFSSSFDLPVYNYFDYIQAWNHTFLFQNIEDIHSWFFCFDKTFNVKQVIPYWFMDWWTFYGPTQDILPSSIEEALYIFANNTEDIPLCPIMASFFIHCRLSWIMYWDYTIEETPRILPILHRQSWTKWWNKYDLSKCTPVTILQSLKPKSLKSQTQQDQYCTLTKSQIQTTIASSSNKKDLIKKLQEALEEILDKEDDKESITSTINLEHDEDFIPVSRRRKDKEKIEKD
;
A
#
# COMPACT_ATOMS: atom_id res chain seq x y z
N LYS A 1 25.13 6.82 9.86
CA LYS A 1 23.74 6.44 10.23
C LYS A 1 23.45 5.09 9.61
N THR A 2 22.92 4.14 10.38
CA THR A 2 22.69 2.76 9.92
C THR A 2 21.35 2.63 9.19
N GLN A 3 21.16 1.54 8.43
CA GLN A 3 19.84 1.23 7.84
C GLN A 3 18.77 1.04 8.91
N LEU A 4 19.13 0.45 10.07
CA LEU A 4 18.23 0.32 11.22
C LEU A 4 17.79 1.69 11.77
N PHE A 5 18.71 2.67 11.88
CA PHE A 5 18.37 4.04 12.29
C PHE A 5 17.33 4.66 11.37
N TYR A 6 17.53 4.57 10.05
CA TYR A 6 16.59 5.11 9.06
C TYR A 6 15.25 4.39 9.08
N LYS A 7 15.25 3.06 9.18
CA LYS A 7 14.04 2.25 9.35
C LYS A 7 13.25 2.73 10.57
N TYR A 8 13.95 2.98 11.68
CA TYR A 8 13.34 3.41 12.93
C TYR A 8 12.68 4.78 12.81
N ILE A 9 13.28 5.73 12.05
CA ILE A 9 12.64 7.02 11.77
C ILE A 9 11.27 6.83 11.12
N LEU A 10 11.18 6.03 10.05
CA LEU A 10 9.93 5.87 9.31
C LEU A 10 8.83 5.20 10.14
N VAL A 11 9.21 4.31 11.07
CA VAL A 11 8.29 3.64 12.00
C VAL A 11 7.87 4.59 13.13
N ASP A 12 8.83 5.29 13.76
CA ASP A 12 8.58 6.22 14.87
C ASP A 12 7.71 7.41 14.44
N THR A 13 7.83 7.86 13.20
CA THR A 13 6.97 8.93 12.66
C THR A 13 5.61 8.42 12.19
N ASP A 14 5.26 7.13 12.34
CA ASP A 14 4.11 6.46 11.74
C ASP A 14 3.99 6.69 10.22
N SER A 15 5.12 6.80 9.52
CA SER A 15 5.12 6.98 8.07
C SER A 15 4.90 5.67 7.33
N ILE A 16 5.42 4.57 7.89
CA ILE A 16 5.21 3.23 7.37
C ILE A 16 4.96 2.22 8.50
N LYS A 17 4.26 1.14 8.16
CA LYS A 17 4.32 -0.13 8.90
C LYS A 17 5.11 -1.14 8.10
N ILE A 18 5.92 -1.93 8.79
CA ILE A 18 6.76 -2.96 8.19
C ILE A 18 6.34 -4.31 8.75
N SER A 19 6.12 -5.29 7.87
CA SER A 19 5.87 -6.68 8.23
C SER A 19 6.84 -7.58 7.46
N PRO A 20 7.99 -7.94 8.06
CA PRO A 20 8.91 -8.92 7.48
C PRO A 20 8.21 -10.27 7.39
N LYS A 21 8.46 -11.00 6.31
CA LYS A 21 8.06 -12.39 6.15
C LYS A 21 9.32 -13.23 5.98
N SER A 22 9.38 -14.32 6.75
CA SER A 22 10.49 -15.27 6.68
C SER A 22 10.15 -16.44 5.76
N ASP A 23 11.18 -17.06 5.22
CA ASP A 23 11.04 -18.32 4.50
C ASP A 23 10.44 -19.40 5.43
N PRO A 24 9.37 -20.11 5.03
CA PRO A 24 8.84 -21.22 5.80
C PRO A 24 9.87 -22.32 6.13
N ASN A 25 10.85 -22.51 5.24
CA ASN A 25 11.93 -23.49 5.36
C ASN A 25 13.16 -22.93 6.09
N ASN A 26 13.30 -21.60 6.16
CA ASN A 26 14.38 -20.93 6.89
C ASN A 26 13.88 -19.65 7.58
N PRO A 27 13.38 -19.74 8.83
CA PRO A 27 12.82 -18.60 9.55
C PRO A 27 13.80 -17.43 9.78
N GLU A 28 15.10 -17.68 9.74
CA GLU A 28 16.14 -16.65 9.86
C GLU A 28 16.34 -15.84 8.57
N LEU A 29 15.86 -16.35 7.43
CA LEU A 29 15.94 -15.71 6.14
C LEU A 29 14.65 -14.95 5.83
N SER A 30 14.66 -13.63 6.04
CA SER A 30 13.58 -12.78 5.52
C SER A 30 13.76 -12.55 4.03
N THR A 31 12.94 -13.22 3.23
CA THR A 31 12.96 -13.14 1.76
C THR A 31 12.19 -11.93 1.23
N HIS A 32 11.15 -11.52 1.93
CA HIS A 32 10.39 -10.35 1.56
C HIS A 32 9.82 -9.59 2.75
N THR A 33 9.71 -8.28 2.60
CA THR A 33 9.15 -7.39 3.63
C THR A 33 8.00 -6.59 3.05
N SER A 34 6.83 -6.67 3.67
CA SER A 34 5.70 -5.80 3.33
C SER A 34 5.86 -4.43 3.99
N VAL A 35 5.65 -3.37 3.22
CA VAL A 35 5.71 -1.97 3.61
C VAL A 35 4.37 -1.32 3.31
N PHE A 36 3.67 -0.91 4.36
CA PHE A 36 2.40 -0.22 4.28
C PHE A 36 2.67 1.27 4.48
N ILE A 37 2.59 2.07 3.42
CA ILE A 37 2.82 3.52 3.44
C ILE A 37 1.59 4.18 4.05
N GLN A 38 1.78 4.90 5.16
CA GLN A 38 0.68 5.53 5.91
C GLN A 38 0.63 7.05 5.72
N LYS A 39 1.78 7.72 5.58
CA LYS A 39 1.86 9.17 5.30
C LYS A 39 3.28 9.58 4.89
N ASN A 40 3.37 10.64 4.08
CA ASN A 40 4.62 11.28 3.70
C ASN A 40 4.68 12.68 4.29
N LEU A 41 5.47 12.90 5.35
CA LEU A 41 5.49 14.18 6.05
C LEU A 41 6.05 15.29 5.16
N THR A 42 5.26 16.34 4.97
CA THR A 42 5.74 17.62 4.43
C THR A 42 6.55 18.37 5.48
N ILE A 43 7.32 19.37 5.03
CA ILE A 43 8.03 20.29 5.91
C ILE A 43 7.07 21.06 6.85
N ALA A 44 5.85 21.33 6.40
CA ALA A 44 4.83 22.00 7.21
C ALA A 44 4.28 21.07 8.30
N GLU A 45 3.99 19.81 7.95
CA GLU A 45 3.54 18.79 8.91
C GLU A 45 4.64 18.36 9.89
N TRP A 46 5.92 18.58 9.54
CA TRP A 46 7.03 18.32 10.44
C TRP A 46 6.94 19.13 11.75
N GLY A 47 6.35 20.33 11.71
CA GLY A 47 6.00 21.12 12.89
C GLY A 47 7.17 21.79 13.62
N GLN A 48 8.40 21.68 13.12
CA GLN A 48 9.61 22.33 13.66
C GLN A 48 10.52 22.79 12.51
N PRO A 49 11.51 23.67 12.74
CA PRO A 49 12.48 23.98 11.71
C PRO A 49 13.25 22.72 11.27
N PRO A 50 13.52 22.51 9.96
CA PRO A 50 14.02 21.24 9.41
C PRO A 50 15.34 20.73 10.00
N HIS A 51 16.17 21.65 10.47
CA HIS A 51 17.49 21.37 11.06
C HIS A 51 17.42 21.02 12.54
N HIS A 52 16.29 21.29 13.21
CA HIS A 52 16.12 20.92 14.61
C HIS A 52 15.87 19.43 14.76
N TYR A 53 16.47 18.90 15.82
CA TYR A 53 16.42 17.49 16.17
C TYR A 53 15.17 17.16 16.99
N LYS A 54 14.49 16.08 16.62
CA LYS A 54 13.50 15.36 17.43
C LYS A 54 14.16 14.17 18.09
N GLN A 55 13.62 13.76 19.23
CA GLN A 55 13.99 12.52 19.88
C GLN A 55 13.08 11.39 19.41
N PHE A 56 13.61 10.17 19.35
CA PHE A 56 12.78 8.98 19.18
C PHE A 56 11.83 8.79 20.36
N SER A 57 10.64 8.26 20.10
CA SER A 57 9.65 7.95 21.14
C SER A 57 10.11 6.79 22.04
N SER A 58 11.08 6.01 21.59
CA SER A 58 11.66 4.86 22.29
C SER A 58 13.19 4.98 22.33
N SER A 59 13.83 4.32 23.30
CA SER A 59 15.29 4.35 23.45
C SER A 59 15.99 3.78 22.21
N PHE A 60 16.85 4.58 21.58
CA PHE A 60 17.67 4.19 20.43
C PHE A 60 19.08 4.78 20.58
N ASP A 61 20.12 4.06 20.13
CA ASP A 61 21.53 4.42 20.35
C ASP A 61 21.90 5.81 19.81
N LEU A 62 21.31 6.19 18.68
CA LEU A 62 21.35 7.55 18.13
C LEU A 62 20.03 8.23 18.47
N PRO A 63 19.94 9.01 19.56
CA PRO A 63 18.63 9.36 20.13
C PRO A 63 17.85 10.39 19.32
N VAL A 64 18.48 11.01 18.30
CA VAL A 64 17.93 12.16 17.60
C VAL A 64 17.99 12.07 16.09
N TYR A 65 17.00 12.68 15.44
CA TYR A 65 16.90 12.80 13.99
C TYR A 65 16.22 14.12 13.61
N ASN A 66 16.43 14.60 12.39
CA ASN A 66 15.78 15.82 11.88
C ASN A 66 15.00 15.54 10.59
N TYR A 67 14.44 16.58 9.95
CA TYR A 67 13.62 16.39 8.75
C TYR A 67 14.44 15.88 7.55
N PHE A 68 15.71 16.26 7.44
CA PHE A 68 16.58 15.76 6.38
C PHE A 68 16.90 14.27 6.58
N ASP A 69 17.06 13.84 7.83
CA ASP A 69 17.18 12.41 8.15
C ASP A 69 15.93 11.64 7.81
N TYR A 70 14.75 12.23 8.02
CA TYR A 70 13.47 11.65 7.60
C TYR A 70 13.38 11.48 6.08
N ILE A 71 13.78 12.47 5.28
CA ILE A 71 13.84 12.34 3.82
C ILE A 71 14.83 11.22 3.43
N GLN A 72 16.02 11.22 4.02
CA GLN A 72 17.02 10.20 3.74
C GLN A 72 16.57 8.80 4.17
N ALA A 73 15.70 8.71 5.18
CA ALA A 73 15.21 7.43 5.65
C ALA A 73 14.46 6.65 4.56
N TRP A 74 13.75 7.33 3.67
CA TRP A 74 13.08 6.71 2.52
C TRP A 74 14.06 6.07 1.54
N ASN A 75 15.24 6.66 1.33
CA ASN A 75 16.24 6.11 0.42
C ASN A 75 17.05 4.97 1.05
N HIS A 76 17.30 5.01 2.35
CA HIS A 76 18.22 4.08 3.00
C HIS A 76 17.55 2.86 3.62
N THR A 77 16.27 2.98 4.03
CA THR A 77 15.54 1.86 4.66
C THR A 77 15.42 0.66 3.72
N PHE A 78 15.16 0.91 2.45
CA PHE A 78 14.87 -0.13 1.46
C PHE A 78 16.12 -0.72 0.77
N LEU A 79 17.31 -0.36 1.27
CA LEU A 79 18.59 -0.92 0.80
C LEU A 79 19.02 -2.18 1.56
N PHE A 80 18.17 -2.73 2.42
CA PHE A 80 18.49 -4.02 3.05
C PHE A 80 18.42 -5.15 2.01
N GLN A 81 19.42 -6.02 2.09
CA GLN A 81 19.52 -7.30 1.43
C GLN A 81 19.73 -8.37 2.50
N ASN A 82 19.20 -9.56 2.25
CA ASN A 82 19.48 -10.70 3.10
C ASN A 82 20.86 -11.30 2.75
N ILE A 83 21.29 -12.32 3.49
CA ILE A 83 22.60 -12.97 3.28
C ILE A 83 22.76 -13.64 1.90
N GLU A 84 21.66 -13.81 1.17
CA GLU A 84 21.62 -14.41 -0.16
C GLU A 84 21.40 -13.36 -1.27
N ASP A 85 21.37 -12.07 -0.93
CA ASP A 85 21.10 -10.95 -1.84
C ASP A 85 19.77 -11.05 -2.62
N ILE A 86 18.77 -11.74 -2.05
CA ILE A 86 17.46 -11.99 -2.69
C ILE A 86 16.29 -11.34 -1.93
N HIS A 87 16.49 -10.19 -1.30
CA HIS A 87 15.41 -9.51 -0.59
C HIS A 87 14.51 -8.71 -1.54
N SER A 88 13.20 -8.77 -1.30
CA SER A 88 12.21 -7.95 -2.01
C SER A 88 11.30 -7.18 -1.07
N TRP A 89 10.84 -6.03 -1.53
CA TRP A 89 9.96 -5.13 -0.82
C TRP A 89 8.59 -5.12 -1.47
N PHE A 90 7.57 -5.48 -0.70
CA PHE A 90 6.18 -5.39 -1.14
C PHE A 90 5.59 -4.08 -0.64
N PHE A 91 5.36 -3.12 -1.52
CA PHE A 91 4.79 -1.82 -1.17
C PHE A 91 3.29 -1.78 -1.41
N CYS A 92 2.57 -1.14 -0.48
CA CYS A 92 1.19 -0.74 -0.69
C CYS A 92 0.86 0.52 0.13
N PHE A 93 -0.13 1.28 -0.32
CA PHE A 93 -0.68 2.38 0.47
C PHE A 93 -1.67 1.82 1.49
N ASP A 94 -1.43 2.10 2.78
CA ASP A 94 -2.30 1.65 3.87
C ASP A 94 -3.70 2.26 3.74
N LYS A 95 -4.70 1.58 4.31
CA LYS A 95 -6.07 2.13 4.39
C LYS A 95 -6.11 3.48 5.12
N THR A 96 -5.19 3.73 6.05
CA THR A 96 -5.05 5.00 6.78
C THR A 96 -4.40 6.10 5.95
N PHE A 97 -3.84 5.79 4.78
CA PHE A 97 -3.24 6.80 3.91
C PHE A 97 -4.31 7.79 3.44
N ASN A 98 -4.04 9.07 3.65
CA ASN A 98 -4.91 10.15 3.17
C ASN A 98 -4.64 10.39 1.68
N VAL A 99 -5.54 9.91 0.82
CA VAL A 99 -5.44 10.07 -0.65
C VAL A 99 -5.46 11.53 -1.12
N LYS A 100 -5.86 12.48 -0.25
CA LYS A 100 -5.84 13.92 -0.52
C LYS A 100 -4.62 14.62 0.09
N GLN A 101 -3.68 13.88 0.68
CA GLN A 101 -2.48 14.46 1.24
C GLN A 101 -1.67 15.17 0.14
N VAL A 102 -1.11 16.33 0.46
CA VAL A 102 -0.11 16.97 -0.40
C VAL A 102 1.15 16.11 -0.39
N ILE A 103 1.50 15.54 -1.53
CA ILE A 103 2.67 14.66 -1.61
C ILE A 103 3.93 15.50 -1.78
N PRO A 104 4.96 15.33 -0.92
CA PRO A 104 6.19 16.07 -1.04
C PRO A 104 6.96 15.76 -2.33
N TYR A 105 7.61 16.76 -2.91
CA TYR A 105 8.43 16.59 -4.12
C TYR A 105 9.53 15.53 -3.98
N TRP A 106 10.21 15.48 -2.82
CA TRP A 106 11.24 14.46 -2.56
C TRP A 106 10.69 13.04 -2.60
N PHE A 107 9.39 12.84 -2.31
CA PHE A 107 8.76 11.53 -2.42
C PHE A 107 8.44 11.19 -3.88
N MET A 108 8.11 12.19 -4.69
CA MET A 108 7.96 12.00 -6.14
C MET A 108 9.29 11.67 -6.81
N ASP A 109 10.38 12.30 -6.37
CA ASP A 109 11.74 11.93 -6.78
C ASP A 109 12.04 10.47 -6.39
N TRP A 110 11.78 10.09 -5.13
CA TRP A 110 11.89 8.69 -4.68
C TRP A 110 11.05 7.72 -5.52
N TRP A 111 9.82 8.11 -5.88
CA TRP A 111 8.93 7.32 -6.72
C TRP A 111 9.54 7.04 -8.10
N THR A 112 10.32 7.96 -8.67
CA THR A 112 10.97 7.72 -9.98
C THR A 112 11.97 6.55 -9.95
N PHE A 113 12.54 6.23 -8.78
CA PHE A 113 13.49 5.14 -8.62
C PHE A 113 12.86 3.84 -8.12
N TYR A 114 11.89 3.92 -7.21
CA TYR A 114 11.32 2.75 -6.52
C TYR A 114 9.84 2.50 -6.81
N GLY A 115 9.19 3.46 -7.45
CA GLY A 115 7.82 3.34 -7.91
C GLY A 115 7.70 2.49 -9.18
N PRO A 116 6.52 1.93 -9.42
CA PRO A 116 6.20 1.19 -10.63
C PRO A 116 6.27 2.07 -11.89
N THR A 117 6.54 1.43 -13.03
CA THR A 117 6.39 2.02 -14.37
C THR A 117 5.18 1.43 -15.09
N GLN A 118 4.79 2.02 -16.22
CA GLN A 118 3.62 1.56 -16.99
C GLN A 118 3.82 0.13 -17.53
N ASP A 119 5.07 -0.26 -17.81
CA ASP A 119 5.43 -1.54 -18.43
C ASP A 119 5.07 -2.77 -17.58
N ILE A 120 4.87 -2.58 -16.27
CA ILE A 120 4.50 -3.69 -15.38
C ILE A 120 2.99 -3.91 -15.33
N LEU A 121 2.18 -2.95 -15.79
CA LEU A 121 0.74 -2.97 -15.59
C LEU A 121 0.07 -4.02 -16.49
N PRO A 122 -0.87 -4.82 -15.95
CA PRO A 122 -1.76 -5.60 -16.79
C PRO A 122 -2.63 -4.67 -17.67
N SER A 123 -3.01 -5.12 -18.86
CA SER A 123 -3.80 -4.32 -19.82
C SER A 123 -5.11 -3.78 -19.21
N SER A 124 -5.78 -4.56 -18.36
CA SER A 124 -7.01 -4.10 -17.69
C SER A 124 -6.78 -2.93 -16.73
N ILE A 125 -5.61 -2.88 -16.09
CA ILE A 125 -5.22 -1.79 -15.18
C ILE A 125 -4.73 -0.58 -15.97
N GLU A 126 -4.07 -0.81 -17.11
CA GLU A 126 -3.65 0.25 -18.02
C GLU A 126 -4.86 1.01 -18.61
N GLU A 127 -5.93 0.30 -19.00
CA GLU A 127 -7.20 0.92 -19.40
C GLU A 127 -7.80 1.77 -18.26
N ALA A 128 -7.79 1.25 -17.03
CA ALA A 128 -8.28 1.98 -15.86
C ALA A 128 -7.43 3.24 -15.58
N LEU A 129 -6.10 3.17 -15.77
CA LEU A 129 -5.19 4.31 -15.65
C LEU A 129 -5.50 5.38 -16.71
N TYR A 130 -5.74 5.00 -17.96
CA TYR A 130 -6.11 5.94 -19.03
C TYR A 130 -7.41 6.68 -18.71
N ILE A 131 -8.42 5.95 -18.22
CA ILE A 131 -9.69 6.54 -17.80
C ILE A 131 -9.49 7.46 -16.59
N PHE A 132 -8.68 7.06 -15.61
CA PHE A 132 -8.33 7.91 -14.48
C PHE A 132 -7.66 9.20 -14.93
N ALA A 133 -6.65 9.13 -15.79
CA ALA A 133 -5.91 10.27 -16.32
C ALA A 133 -6.81 11.28 -17.04
N ASN A 134 -7.75 10.79 -17.86
CA ASN A 134 -8.68 11.67 -18.61
C ASN A 134 -9.77 12.31 -17.74
N ASN A 135 -9.98 11.81 -16.52
CA ASN A 135 -11.04 12.28 -15.62
C ASN A 135 -10.48 12.91 -14.33
N THR A 136 -9.18 13.14 -14.27
CA THR A 136 -8.52 13.81 -13.14
C THR A 136 -7.78 15.04 -13.62
N GLU A 137 -7.70 16.04 -12.75
CA GLU A 137 -6.88 17.22 -13.00
C GLU A 137 -5.40 16.83 -12.87
N ASP A 138 -4.58 17.36 -13.77
CA ASP A 138 -3.14 17.20 -13.67
C ASP A 138 -2.65 17.88 -12.38
N ILE A 139 -1.99 17.11 -11.51
CA ILE A 139 -1.41 17.63 -10.28
C ILE A 139 0.04 17.96 -10.60
N PRO A 140 0.44 19.25 -10.61
CA PRO A 140 1.80 19.62 -10.96
C PRO A 140 2.83 18.83 -10.15
N LEU A 141 3.81 18.25 -10.86
CA LEU A 141 4.94 17.50 -10.29
C LEU A 141 4.57 16.16 -9.61
N CYS A 142 3.32 15.71 -9.68
CA CYS A 142 2.90 14.39 -9.24
C CYS A 142 2.59 13.54 -10.47
N PRO A 143 3.41 12.53 -10.83
CA PRO A 143 3.13 11.67 -11.96
C PRO A 143 1.75 11.03 -11.82
N ILE A 144 0.96 11.03 -12.91
CA ILE A 144 -0.39 10.47 -12.91
C ILE A 144 -0.43 9.02 -12.40
N MET A 145 0.63 8.27 -12.65
CA MET A 145 0.81 6.90 -12.17
C MET A 145 0.88 6.82 -10.64
N ALA A 146 1.59 7.75 -9.98
CA ALA A 146 1.63 7.80 -8.52
C ALA A 146 0.24 8.12 -7.94
N SER A 147 -0.45 9.12 -8.50
CA SER A 147 -1.82 9.48 -8.12
C SER A 147 -2.78 8.30 -8.26
N PHE A 148 -2.68 7.56 -9.37
CA PHE A 148 -3.50 6.38 -9.63
C PHE A 148 -3.22 5.25 -8.62
N PHE A 149 -1.95 4.94 -8.34
CA PHE A 149 -1.58 3.93 -7.36
C PHE A 149 -2.05 4.28 -5.94
N ILE A 150 -1.98 5.56 -5.56
CA ILE A 150 -2.50 6.06 -4.28
C ILE A 150 -4.03 5.90 -4.24
N HIS A 151 -4.72 6.37 -5.28
CA HIS A 151 -6.18 6.35 -5.35
C HIS A 151 -6.75 4.93 -5.27
N CYS A 152 -6.20 4.02 -6.08
CA CYS A 152 -6.63 2.64 -6.17
C CYS A 152 -6.00 1.72 -5.10
N ARG A 153 -5.10 2.27 -4.27
CA ARG A 153 -4.28 1.52 -3.28
C ARG A 153 -3.62 0.29 -3.88
N LEU A 154 -3.04 0.47 -5.07
CA LEU A 154 -2.34 -0.61 -5.77
C LEU A 154 -1.07 -0.97 -5.02
N SER A 155 -0.70 -2.25 -5.12
CA SER A 155 0.51 -2.79 -4.53
C SER A 155 1.51 -3.16 -5.62
N TRP A 156 2.80 -3.03 -5.31
CA TRP A 156 3.87 -3.44 -6.23
C TRP A 156 5.03 -4.06 -5.45
N ILE A 157 5.83 -4.85 -6.15
CA ILE A 157 7.05 -5.43 -5.61
C ILE A 157 8.23 -4.62 -6.15
N MET A 158 9.16 -4.26 -5.27
CA MET A 158 10.44 -3.64 -5.62
C MET A 158 11.58 -4.54 -5.14
N TYR A 159 12.59 -4.69 -5.96
CA TYR A 159 13.88 -5.27 -5.56
C TYR A 159 14.99 -4.51 -6.28
N TRP A 160 16.21 -4.69 -5.84
CA TRP A 160 17.36 -4.04 -6.45
C TRP A 160 18.56 -4.99 -6.42
N ASP A 161 19.49 -4.77 -7.34
CA ASP A 161 20.75 -5.50 -7.44
C ASP A 161 21.83 -4.54 -7.96
N TYR A 162 23.08 -4.98 -7.93
CA TYR A 162 24.19 -4.27 -8.52
C TYR A 162 24.38 -4.67 -9.98
N THR A 163 24.52 -3.66 -10.83
CA THR A 163 24.81 -3.81 -12.25
C THR A 163 26.13 -3.12 -12.58
N ILE A 164 26.88 -3.73 -13.50
CA ILE A 164 28.14 -3.19 -14.00
C ILE A 164 27.86 -2.65 -15.40
N GLU A 165 28.03 -1.36 -15.58
CA GLU A 165 28.00 -0.73 -16.89
C GLU A 165 29.40 -0.72 -17.47
N GLU A 166 29.59 -1.41 -18.60
CA GLU A 166 30.84 -1.42 -19.34
C GLU A 166 30.69 -0.59 -20.62
N THR A 167 31.39 0.54 -20.69
CA THR A 167 31.49 1.34 -21.91
C THR A 167 32.91 1.28 -22.46
N PRO A 168 33.11 1.09 -23.79
CA PRO A 168 34.45 1.08 -24.37
C PRO A 168 35.23 2.34 -24.01
N ARG A 169 36.46 2.18 -23.52
CA ARG A 169 37.40 3.26 -23.12
C ARG A 169 37.02 4.02 -21.85
N ILE A 170 36.05 3.53 -21.06
CA ILE A 170 35.71 4.06 -19.72
C ILE A 170 35.87 2.92 -18.71
N LEU A 171 36.29 3.26 -17.48
CA LEU A 171 36.32 2.29 -16.39
C LEU A 171 34.90 1.79 -16.09
N PRO A 172 34.69 0.49 -15.85
CA PRO A 172 33.37 -0.04 -15.52
C PRO A 172 32.78 0.66 -14.30
N ILE A 173 31.50 1.02 -14.39
CA ILE A 173 30.79 1.73 -13.32
C ILE A 173 29.84 0.73 -12.65
N LEU A 174 30.09 0.47 -11.37
CA LEU A 174 29.15 -0.25 -10.53
C LEU A 174 28.05 0.72 -10.11
N HIS A 175 26.82 0.43 -10.52
CA HIS A 175 25.65 1.16 -10.06
C HIS A 175 24.61 0.20 -9.48
N ARG A 176 23.72 0.76 -8.66
CA ARG A 176 22.59 0.03 -8.11
C ARG A 176 21.41 0.24 -9.04
N GLN A 177 20.79 -0.84 -9.48
CA GLN A 177 19.60 -0.79 -10.31
C GLN A 177 18.43 -1.38 -9.56
N SER A 178 17.30 -0.67 -9.56
CA SER A 178 16.03 -1.12 -9.03
C SER A 178 15.14 -1.65 -10.14
N TRP A 179 14.28 -2.60 -9.78
CA TRP A 179 13.23 -3.11 -10.65
C TRP A 179 11.93 -3.21 -9.86
N THR A 180 10.83 -3.04 -10.59
CA THR A 180 9.49 -3.22 -10.07
C THR A 180 8.75 -4.33 -10.79
N LYS A 181 7.84 -5.00 -10.08
CA LYS A 181 6.94 -6.01 -10.62
C LYS A 181 5.52 -5.79 -10.11
N TRP A 182 4.57 -6.11 -10.97
CA TRP A 182 3.15 -6.11 -10.61
C TRP A 182 2.82 -7.20 -9.60
N TRP A 183 1.88 -6.90 -8.71
CA TRP A 183 1.35 -7.89 -7.77
C TRP A 183 0.16 -8.65 -8.38
N ASN A 184 0.43 -9.85 -8.87
CA ASN A 184 -0.56 -10.67 -9.60
C ASN A 184 -1.78 -11.09 -8.77
N LYS A 185 -1.73 -11.04 -7.44
CA LYS A 185 -2.88 -11.36 -6.56
C LYS A 185 -3.77 -10.15 -6.26
N TYR A 186 -3.53 -9.00 -6.92
CA TYR A 186 -4.45 -7.87 -6.82
C TYR A 186 -5.79 -8.23 -7.45
N ASP A 187 -6.86 -7.93 -6.72
CA ASP A 187 -8.24 -8.12 -7.18
C ASP A 187 -8.60 -7.07 -8.23
N LEU A 188 -8.42 -7.43 -9.50
CA LEU A 188 -8.64 -6.55 -10.66
C LEU A 188 -10.07 -5.99 -10.72
N SER A 189 -11.06 -6.66 -10.11
CA SER A 189 -12.45 -6.18 -10.09
C SER A 189 -12.60 -4.82 -9.39
N LYS A 190 -11.69 -4.50 -8.46
CA LYS A 190 -11.66 -3.22 -7.74
C LYS A 190 -11.12 -2.05 -8.55
N CYS A 191 -10.48 -2.33 -9.67
CA CYS A 191 -9.77 -1.34 -10.49
C CYS A 191 -10.13 -1.50 -11.97
N THR A 192 -11.43 -1.43 -12.27
CA THR A 192 -11.97 -1.40 -13.64
C THR A 192 -12.36 0.03 -14.05
N PRO A 193 -12.42 0.34 -15.36
CA PRO A 193 -12.89 1.63 -15.85
C PRO A 193 -14.18 2.16 -15.19
N VAL A 194 -15.16 1.27 -14.99
CA VAL A 194 -16.45 1.61 -14.36
C VAL A 194 -16.26 2.00 -12.90
N THR A 195 -15.50 1.20 -12.13
CA THR A 195 -15.22 1.49 -10.71
C THR A 195 -14.41 2.78 -10.54
N ILE A 196 -13.47 3.06 -11.45
CA ILE A 196 -12.72 4.32 -11.45
C ILE A 196 -13.66 5.51 -11.63
N LEU A 197 -14.48 5.51 -12.68
CA LEU A 197 -15.44 6.60 -12.91
C LEU A 197 -16.42 6.79 -11.75
N GLN A 198 -16.88 5.70 -11.13
CA GLN A 198 -17.72 5.79 -9.94
C GLN A 198 -16.97 6.39 -8.74
N SER A 199 -15.71 6.02 -8.53
CA SER A 199 -14.89 6.52 -7.41
C SER A 199 -14.48 7.99 -7.56
N LEU A 200 -14.36 8.48 -8.79
CA LEU A 200 -14.02 9.88 -9.10
C LEU A 200 -15.21 10.82 -8.96
N LYS A 201 -16.44 10.32 -9.07
CA LYS A 201 -17.64 11.14 -8.88
C LYS A 201 -17.64 11.69 -7.46
N PRO A 202 -17.81 13.01 -7.27
CA PRO A 202 -17.99 13.56 -5.93
C PRO A 202 -19.21 12.87 -5.32
N LYS A 203 -19.04 12.28 -4.13
CA LYS A 203 -20.17 11.71 -3.38
C LYS A 203 -21.22 12.80 -3.24
N SER A 204 -22.32 12.69 -3.98
CA SER A 204 -23.43 13.62 -3.81
C SER A 204 -23.91 13.47 -2.37
N LEU A 205 -24.10 14.59 -1.67
CA LEU A 205 -24.56 14.68 -0.28
C LEU A 205 -25.90 13.94 -0.02
N LYS A 206 -26.56 13.41 -1.06
CA LYS A 206 -27.91 12.88 -1.00
C LYS A 206 -28.01 11.38 -0.64
N SER A 207 -27.01 10.55 -0.94
CA SER A 207 -27.11 9.10 -0.69
C SER A 207 -26.69 8.68 0.72
N GLN A 208 -25.84 9.47 1.39
CA GLN A 208 -25.43 9.19 2.76
C GLN A 208 -26.57 9.47 3.76
N THR A 209 -27.41 10.47 3.46
CA THR A 209 -28.52 10.87 4.33
C THR A 209 -29.61 9.79 4.44
N GLN A 210 -29.93 9.07 3.36
CA GLN A 210 -30.99 8.04 3.41
C GLN A 210 -30.53 6.76 4.10
N GLN A 211 -29.32 6.29 3.84
CA GLN A 211 -28.82 5.05 4.44
C GLN A 211 -28.37 5.23 5.90
N ASP A 212 -27.82 6.40 6.25
CA ASP A 212 -27.50 6.72 7.64
C ASP A 212 -28.77 7.00 8.46
N GLN A 213 -29.81 7.63 7.89
CA GLN A 213 -31.11 7.76 8.55
C GLN A 213 -31.79 6.41 8.76
N TYR A 214 -31.75 5.53 7.76
CA TYR A 214 -32.28 4.17 7.89
C TYR A 214 -31.53 3.39 8.97
N CYS A 215 -30.19 3.37 8.92
CA CYS A 215 -29.37 2.65 9.90
C CYS A 215 -29.49 3.22 11.33
N THR A 216 -29.69 4.53 11.48
CA THR A 216 -29.92 5.17 12.78
C THR A 216 -31.32 4.87 13.31
N LEU A 217 -32.34 4.86 12.44
CA LEU A 217 -33.71 4.52 12.80
C LEU A 217 -33.79 3.06 13.28
N THR A 218 -33.19 2.12 12.54
CA THR A 218 -33.16 0.69 12.91
C THR A 218 -32.43 0.45 14.23
N LYS A 219 -31.29 1.12 14.46
CA LYS A 219 -30.57 1.03 15.76
C LYS A 219 -31.41 1.56 16.92
N SER A 220 -32.12 2.67 16.72
CA SER A 220 -32.98 3.25 17.76
C SER A 220 -34.16 2.34 18.11
N GLN A 221 -34.79 1.71 17.12
CA GLN A 221 -35.91 0.78 17.31
C GLN A 221 -35.48 -0.51 18.02
N ILE A 222 -34.29 -1.03 17.70
CA ILE A 222 -33.74 -2.20 18.39
C ILE A 222 -33.42 -1.84 19.85
N GLN A 223 -32.86 -0.66 20.11
CA GLN A 223 -32.49 -0.24 21.46
C GLN A 223 -33.70 0.01 22.37
N THR A 224 -34.78 0.60 21.85
CA THR A 224 -36.05 0.77 22.60
C THR A 224 -36.76 -0.56 22.85
N THR A 225 -36.67 -1.51 21.91
CA THR A 225 -37.25 -2.85 22.06
C THR A 225 -36.51 -3.68 23.11
N ILE A 226 -35.18 -3.54 23.20
CA ILE A 226 -34.37 -4.18 24.25
C ILE A 226 -34.69 -3.58 25.62
N ALA A 227 -34.84 -2.25 25.73
CA ALA A 227 -35.11 -1.58 26.99
C ALA A 227 -36.52 -1.83 27.56
N SER A 228 -37.49 -2.19 26.70
CA SER A 228 -38.89 -2.41 27.08
C SER A 228 -39.26 -3.87 27.33
N SER A 229 -38.33 -4.81 27.14
CA SER A 229 -38.60 -6.25 27.29
C SER A 229 -38.04 -6.79 28.61
N SER A 230 -38.93 -7.34 29.44
CA SER A 230 -38.60 -7.90 30.76
C SER A 230 -38.49 -9.43 30.77
N ASN A 231 -38.69 -10.13 29.63
CA ASN A 231 -38.43 -11.56 29.52
C ASN A 231 -37.90 -11.99 28.13
N LYS A 232 -37.11 -13.07 28.08
CA LYS A 232 -36.41 -13.56 26.87
C LYS A 232 -37.37 -14.01 25.74
N LYS A 233 -38.56 -14.53 26.05
CA LYS A 233 -39.54 -14.96 25.02
C LYS A 233 -40.24 -13.77 24.37
N ASP A 234 -40.49 -12.72 25.14
CA ASP A 234 -41.13 -11.49 24.68
C ASP A 234 -40.20 -10.66 23.78
N LEU A 235 -38.88 -10.71 24.05
CA LEU A 235 -37.85 -10.13 23.18
C LEU A 235 -37.82 -10.79 21.79
N ILE A 236 -37.87 -12.12 21.73
CA ILE A 236 -37.79 -12.87 20.47
C ILE A 236 -39.00 -12.56 19.59
N LYS A 237 -40.20 -12.50 20.19
CA LYS A 237 -41.43 -12.19 19.45
C LYS A 237 -41.41 -10.77 18.87
N LYS A 238 -40.98 -9.77 19.66
CA LYS A 238 -40.89 -8.37 19.21
C LYS A 238 -39.81 -8.15 18.16
N LEU A 239 -38.70 -8.90 18.21
CA LEU A 239 -37.67 -8.86 17.17
C LEU A 239 -38.14 -9.47 15.84
N GLN A 240 -39.00 -10.49 15.88
CA GLN A 240 -39.60 -11.07 14.67
C GLN A 240 -40.62 -10.12 14.04
N GLU A 241 -41.47 -9.48 14.84
CA GLU A 241 -42.44 -8.48 14.35
C GLU A 241 -41.74 -7.26 13.73
N ALA A 242 -40.63 -6.78 14.32
CA ALA A 242 -39.82 -5.70 13.74
C ALA A 242 -39.08 -6.10 12.44
N LEU A 243 -38.78 -7.39 12.25
CA LEU A 243 -38.16 -7.92 11.03
C LEU A 243 -39.17 -8.05 9.88
N GLU A 244 -40.41 -8.43 10.17
CA GLU A 244 -41.49 -8.48 9.16
C GLU A 244 -41.87 -7.08 8.67
N GLU A 245 -41.93 -6.08 9.54
CA GLU A 245 -42.23 -4.68 9.16
C GLU A 245 -41.13 -4.03 8.29
N ILE A 246 -39.91 -4.57 8.36
CA ILE A 246 -38.77 -4.18 7.51
C ILE A 246 -38.86 -4.84 6.13
N LEU A 247 -39.27 -6.12 6.07
CA LEU A 247 -39.38 -6.88 4.82
C LEU A 247 -40.58 -6.43 3.95
N ASP A 248 -41.65 -5.93 4.55
CA ASP A 248 -42.81 -5.40 3.81
C ASP A 248 -42.52 -4.08 3.05
N LYS A 249 -41.32 -3.49 3.19
CA LYS A 249 -40.89 -2.27 2.48
C LYS A 249 -39.83 -2.50 1.40
N GLU A 250 -39.36 -3.73 1.21
CA GLU A 250 -38.42 -4.12 0.16
C GLU A 250 -39.11 -5.04 -0.85
N ASP A 251 -39.92 -4.48 -1.75
CA ASP A 251 -40.24 -5.16 -3.01
C ASP A 251 -39.20 -4.73 -4.06
N ASP A 252 -38.01 -5.33 -3.98
CA ASP A 252 -37.15 -5.60 -5.13
C ASP A 252 -36.05 -6.61 -4.74
N LYS A 253 -36.10 -7.77 -5.40
CA LYS A 253 -35.24 -8.95 -5.19
C LYS A 253 -33.76 -8.66 -5.50
N GLU A 254 -32.85 -9.11 -4.63
CA GLU A 254 -31.75 -9.99 -5.05
C GLU A 254 -31.05 -10.70 -3.87
N SER A 255 -30.82 -12.00 -4.06
CA SER A 255 -30.26 -12.95 -3.10
C SER A 255 -28.73 -12.84 -3.03
N ILE A 256 -28.17 -12.59 -1.84
CA ILE A 256 -26.72 -12.68 -1.61
C ILE A 256 -26.42 -13.83 -0.66
N THR A 257 -25.83 -14.90 -1.21
CA THR A 257 -25.08 -15.91 -0.46
C THR A 257 -23.63 -15.83 -0.93
N SER A 258 -22.72 -15.42 -0.04
CA SER A 258 -21.28 -15.54 -0.27
C SER A 258 -20.61 -16.21 0.94
N THR A 259 -20.25 -17.49 0.74
CA THR A 259 -19.39 -18.27 1.62
C THR A 259 -17.94 -17.81 1.45
N ILE A 260 -17.27 -17.49 2.56
CA ILE A 260 -15.86 -17.09 2.62
C ILE A 260 -15.01 -18.37 2.66
N ASN A 261 -14.16 -18.58 1.67
CA ASN A 261 -13.05 -19.54 1.76
C ASN A 261 -11.71 -18.78 1.74
N LEU A 262 -10.98 -18.90 2.83
CA LEU A 262 -9.56 -18.53 2.97
C LEU A 262 -8.75 -19.80 2.67
N GLU A 263 -7.99 -19.82 1.59
CA GLU A 263 -6.98 -20.85 1.36
C GLU A 263 -5.63 -20.26 0.93
N HIS A 264 -4.62 -21.07 1.23
CA HIS A 264 -3.23 -20.77 1.53
C HIS A 264 -2.39 -20.29 0.33
N ASP A 265 -1.41 -19.43 0.67
CA ASP A 265 -0.35 -18.96 -0.22
C ASP A 265 0.77 -20.01 -0.32
N GLU A 266 0.95 -20.59 -1.50
CA GLU A 266 2.14 -21.37 -1.88
C GLU A 266 3.09 -20.51 -2.74
N ASP A 267 4.36 -20.54 -2.34
CA ASP A 267 5.63 -20.40 -3.05
C ASP A 267 5.93 -19.27 -4.06
N PHE A 268 6.91 -18.45 -3.69
CA PHE A 268 7.77 -17.70 -4.62
C PHE A 268 9.25 -17.84 -4.22
N ILE A 269 10.02 -18.58 -5.01
CA ILE A 269 11.49 -18.49 -5.05
C ILE A 269 11.89 -17.88 -6.41
N PRO A 270 12.67 -16.78 -6.45
CA PRO A 270 13.21 -16.28 -7.70
C PRO A 270 14.31 -17.22 -8.22
N VAL A 271 14.23 -17.59 -9.49
CA VAL A 271 15.26 -18.37 -10.19
C VAL A 271 16.59 -17.60 -10.19
N SER A 272 17.60 -18.14 -9.50
CA SER A 272 19.00 -17.73 -9.57
C SER A 272 19.51 -17.82 -11.02
N ARG A 273 19.91 -16.70 -11.62
CA ARG A 273 20.71 -16.71 -12.85
C ARG A 273 22.14 -17.08 -12.48
N ARG A 274 22.54 -18.32 -12.79
CA ARG A 274 23.93 -18.77 -12.73
C ARG A 274 24.82 -17.79 -13.52
N ARG A 275 25.88 -17.31 -12.87
CA ARG A 275 27.02 -16.64 -13.52
C ARG A 275 27.50 -17.51 -14.67
N LYS A 276 27.49 -16.96 -15.89
CA LYS A 276 28.25 -17.54 -17.01
C LYS A 276 29.71 -17.18 -16.80
N ASP A 277 30.46 -18.10 -16.23
CA ASP A 277 31.92 -18.04 -16.29
C ASP A 277 32.34 -18.19 -17.77
N LYS A 278 33.00 -17.15 -18.27
CA LYS A 278 33.78 -17.19 -19.52
C LYS A 278 35.19 -17.63 -19.17
N GLU A 279 35.58 -18.81 -19.60
CA GLU A 279 36.97 -19.25 -19.80
C GLU A 279 36.89 -20.56 -20.62
N LYS A 280 37.64 -20.83 -21.70
CA LYS A 280 38.96 -20.36 -22.14
C LYS A 280 39.01 -20.21 -23.67
N ILE A 281 39.76 -19.22 -24.11
CA ILE A 281 40.48 -19.25 -25.38
C ILE A 281 41.72 -20.09 -25.13
N GLU A 282 41.89 -21.18 -25.87
CA GLU A 282 43.18 -21.85 -26.00
C GLU A 282 43.67 -21.59 -27.44
N LYS A 283 44.85 -20.98 -27.52
CA LYS A 283 45.64 -20.87 -28.74
C LYS A 283 46.30 -22.22 -28.99
N ASP A 284 46.13 -22.76 -30.18
CA ASP A 284 47.20 -23.01 -31.16
C ASP A 284 46.59 -23.47 -32.49
#